data_AF-A0A529LBQ0-F1
#
_entry.id   AF-A0A529LBQ0-F1
#
_cell.length_a   1.000
_cell.length_b   1.000
_cell.length_c   1.000
_cell.angle_alpha   90.00
_cell.angle_beta   90.00
_cell.angle_gamma   90.00
#
_symmetry.space_group_name_H-M   'P 1'
#
loop_
_entity.id
_entity.type
_entity.pdbx_description
1 polymer ?
#
loop_
_entity_poly.entity_id
_entity_poly.type
_entity_poly.pdbx_seq_one_letter_code
_entity_poly.pdbx_strand_id
1 'polypeptide(L)'
;NYEHVGVFHGGPEPRNNLGDWAAYHVPPPDGARGFAIHAAKDREMVRRADFGLMVWDGASPGTCLNILRLAIIGSPCVVYDTMRGTVGTVHTIADWRAMMHHAGLDVRGEVEPRMTAEERVAAAT
;
A
#
# COMPACT_ATOMS: atom_id res chain seq x y z
N ASN A 1 -23.97 -9.68 8.21
CA ASN A 1 -22.63 -9.66 8.83
C ASN A 1 -21.61 -9.87 7.73
N TYR A 2 -20.46 -9.18 7.73
CA TYR A 2 -19.41 -9.39 6.70
C TYR A 2 -18.36 -10.37 7.23
N GLU A 3 -18.66 -11.66 7.15
CA GLU A 3 -17.91 -12.73 7.84
C GLU A 3 -16.52 -13.01 7.25
N HIS A 4 -16.24 -12.47 6.06
CA HIS A 4 -14.96 -12.65 5.37
C HIS A 4 -14.10 -11.38 5.34
N VAL A 5 -14.40 -10.41 6.21
CA VAL A 5 -13.57 -9.22 6.39
C VAL A 5 -12.50 -9.51 7.45
N GLY A 6 -11.27 -9.09 7.14
CA GLY A 6 -10.13 -9.16 8.04
C GLY A 6 -9.46 -7.79 8.17
N VAL A 7 -9.13 -7.36 9.38
CA VAL A 7 -8.49 -6.08 9.66
C VAL A 7 -7.06 -6.31 10.15
N PHE A 8 -6.08 -5.81 9.40
CA PHE A 8 -4.67 -5.88 9.80
C PHE A 8 -4.26 -4.63 10.56
N HIS A 9 -3.64 -4.81 11.73
CA HIS A 9 -3.20 -3.71 12.60
C HIS A 9 -1.80 -3.98 13.17
N GLY A 10 -1.02 -2.91 13.38
CA GLY A 10 0.30 -3.01 14.00
C GLY A 10 0.36 -2.56 15.46
N GLY A 11 -0.59 -1.72 15.88
CA GLY A 11 -0.75 -1.31 17.27
C GLY A 11 -1.42 -2.40 18.13
N PRO A 12 -1.56 -2.17 19.44
CA PRO A 12 -2.19 -3.13 20.35
C PRO A 12 -3.61 -3.52 19.91
N GLU A 13 -4.35 -2.60 19.29
CA GLU A 13 -5.70 -2.82 18.78
C GLU A 13 -5.89 -2.17 17.40
N PRO A 14 -6.87 -2.63 16.59
CA PRO A 14 -7.26 -1.95 15.37
C PRO A 14 -7.81 -0.55 15.65
N ARG A 15 -7.33 0.45 14.91
CA ARG A 15 -7.86 1.82 15.01
C ARG A 15 -9.32 1.94 14.56
N ASN A 16 -9.73 1.10 13.61
CA ASN A 16 -11.06 1.06 13.04
C ASN A 16 -11.46 -0.40 12.80
N ASN A 17 -12.48 -0.89 13.51
CA ASN A 17 -13.08 -2.20 13.31
C ASN A 17 -14.56 -2.18 13.72
N LEU A 18 -15.40 -1.44 12.99
CA LEU A 18 -16.80 -1.19 13.35
C LEU A 18 -17.69 -2.44 13.30
N GLY A 19 -17.29 -3.45 12.52
CA GLY A 19 -18.04 -4.69 12.38
C GLY A 19 -17.54 -5.84 13.25
N ASP A 20 -16.61 -5.57 14.18
CA ASP A 20 -15.97 -6.59 15.02
C ASP A 20 -15.43 -7.77 14.19
N TRP A 21 -14.80 -7.43 13.06
CA TRP A 21 -14.23 -8.40 12.13
C TRP A 21 -12.96 -9.03 12.68
N ALA A 22 -12.54 -10.15 12.09
CA ALA A 22 -11.31 -10.82 12.45
C ALA A 22 -10.11 -9.86 12.38
N ALA A 23 -9.38 -9.72 13.49
CA ALA A 23 -8.23 -8.84 13.60
C ALA A 23 -6.92 -9.62 13.50
N TYR A 24 -6.02 -9.18 12.61
CA TYR A 24 -4.70 -9.76 12.40
C TYR A 24 -3.65 -8.77 12.90
N HIS A 25 -3.07 -9.08 14.07
CA HIS A 25 -1.99 -8.28 14.63
C HIS A 25 -0.67 -8.60 13.93
N VAL A 26 -0.06 -7.58 13.33
CA VAL A 26 1.26 -7.64 12.68
C VAL A 26 2.10 -6.49 13.24
N PRO A 27 2.79 -6.71 14.38
CA PRO A 27 3.56 -5.65 15.02
C PRO A 27 4.70 -5.18 14.11
N PRO A 28 5.09 -3.90 14.20
CA PRO A 28 6.26 -3.43 13.49
C PRO A 28 7.54 -4.05 14.08
N PRO A 29 8.66 -4.04 13.33
CA PRO A 29 9.94 -4.48 13.85
C PRO A 29 10.37 -3.70 15.10
N ASP A 30 11.16 -4.32 15.97
CA ASP A 30 11.68 -3.68 17.18
C ASP A 30 12.42 -2.38 16.84
N GLY A 31 12.09 -1.31 17.55
CA GLY A 31 12.70 0.01 17.34
C GLY A 31 12.24 0.73 16.07
N ALA A 32 11.22 0.25 15.36
CA ALA A 32 10.67 0.91 14.19
C ALA A 32 10.22 2.35 14.52
N ARG A 33 10.56 3.29 13.63
CA ARG A 33 10.17 4.70 13.71
C ARG A 33 9.54 5.15 12.39
N GLY A 34 8.65 6.14 12.48
CA GLY A 34 8.01 6.74 11.31
C GLY A 34 7.29 5.69 10.45
N PHE A 35 7.53 5.72 9.13
CA PHE A 35 6.86 4.86 8.15
C PHE A 35 7.00 3.35 8.45
N ALA A 36 8.11 2.92 9.03
CA ALA A 36 8.36 1.51 9.34
C ALA A 36 7.31 0.91 10.30
N ILE A 37 6.67 1.75 11.13
CA ILE A 37 5.61 1.36 12.06
C ILE A 37 4.37 0.83 11.30
N HIS A 38 4.07 1.41 10.14
CA HIS A 38 2.86 1.09 9.38
C HIS A 38 3.10 0.06 8.29
N ALA A 39 4.34 -0.09 7.83
CA ALA A 39 4.64 -0.88 6.64
C ALA A 39 4.59 -2.40 6.87
N ALA A 40 4.78 -2.91 8.09
CA ALA A 40 4.81 -4.35 8.35
C ALA A 40 3.46 -5.03 8.05
N LYS A 41 2.38 -4.50 8.63
CA LYS A 41 1.02 -4.99 8.40
C LYS A 41 0.60 -4.87 6.93
N ASP A 42 0.99 -3.79 6.27
CA ASP A 42 0.63 -3.54 4.88
C ASP A 42 1.36 -4.51 3.93
N ARG A 43 2.63 -4.85 4.22
CA ARG A 43 3.36 -5.89 3.49
C ARG A 43 2.72 -7.25 3.66
N GLU A 44 2.28 -7.60 4.87
CA GLU A 44 1.58 -8.86 5.11
C GLU A 44 0.23 -8.92 4.39
N MET A 45 -0.51 -7.80 4.34
CA MET A 45 -1.72 -7.70 3.52
C MET A 45 -1.43 -7.96 2.04
N VAL A 46 -0.41 -7.30 1.47
CA VAL A 46 -0.05 -7.48 0.06
C VAL A 46 0.41 -8.91 -0.22
N ARG A 47 1.20 -9.51 0.67
CA ARG A 47 1.69 -10.90 0.51
C ARG A 47 0.55 -11.92 0.39
N ARG A 48 -0.61 -11.64 0.99
CA ARG A 48 -1.79 -12.51 0.97
C ARG A 48 -2.82 -12.12 -0.11
N ALA A 49 -2.61 -11.01 -0.80
CA ALA A 49 -3.59 -10.46 -1.71
C ALA A 49 -3.42 -11.06 -3.11
N ASP A 50 -4.53 -11.49 -3.71
CA ASP A 50 -4.63 -11.79 -5.15
C ASP A 50 -5.14 -10.59 -5.95
N PHE A 51 -5.64 -9.56 -5.26
CA PHE A 51 -6.22 -8.34 -5.82
C PHE A 51 -6.15 -7.20 -4.80
N GLY A 52 -5.95 -5.97 -5.28
CA GLY A 52 -5.95 -4.76 -4.46
C GLY A 52 -7.02 -3.75 -4.84
N LEU A 53 -7.56 -3.05 -3.85
CA LEU A 53 -8.30 -1.80 -4.03
C LEU A 53 -7.65 -0.73 -3.18
N MET A 54 -7.21 0.36 -3.81
CA MET A 54 -6.57 1.48 -3.13
C MET A 54 -7.34 2.75 -3.41
N VAL A 55 -7.77 3.42 -2.35
CA VAL A 55 -8.27 4.79 -2.41
C VAL A 55 -7.07 5.70 -2.16
N TRP A 56 -6.72 6.51 -3.15
CA TRP A 56 -5.50 7.31 -3.14
C TRP A 56 -5.82 8.79 -3.36
N ASP A 57 -5.25 9.61 -2.51
CA ASP A 57 -5.37 11.07 -2.48
C ASP A 57 -4.31 11.79 -3.33
N GLY A 58 -3.64 11.07 -4.23
CA GLY A 58 -2.57 11.64 -5.05
C GLY A 58 -1.30 12.03 -4.26
N ALA A 59 -1.26 11.81 -2.94
CA ALA A 59 -0.21 12.33 -2.06
C ALA A 59 0.40 11.26 -1.15
N SER A 60 -0.38 10.32 -0.61
CA SER A 60 0.03 9.32 0.37
C SER A 60 1.13 8.39 -0.19
N PRO A 61 2.38 8.49 0.29
CA PRO A 61 3.46 7.64 -0.22
C PRO A 61 3.29 6.18 0.20
N GLY A 62 2.64 5.94 1.35
CA GLY A 62 2.35 4.59 1.81
C GLY A 62 1.39 3.85 0.88
N THR A 63 0.37 4.55 0.36
CA THR A 63 -0.54 3.99 -0.63
C THR A 63 0.19 3.67 -1.93
N CYS A 64 1.03 4.58 -2.43
CA CYS A 64 1.86 4.33 -3.62
C CYS A 64 2.74 3.09 -3.47
N LEU A 65 3.36 2.91 -2.31
CA LEU A 65 4.20 1.74 -2.03
C LEU A 65 3.40 0.45 -1.95
N ASN A 66 2.19 0.48 -1.42
CA ASN A 66 1.33 -0.71 -1.40
C ASN A 66 0.89 -1.11 -2.82
N ILE A 67 0.59 -0.13 -3.68
CA ILE A 67 0.31 -0.38 -5.11
C ILE A 67 1.54 -0.97 -5.81
N LEU A 68 2.75 -0.43 -5.55
CA LEU A 68 4.00 -0.98 -6.10
C LEU A 68 4.19 -2.44 -5.70
N ARG A 69 3.99 -2.77 -4.43
CA ARG A 69 4.18 -4.14 -3.91
C ARG A 69 3.23 -5.13 -4.58
N LEU A 70 1.97 -4.74 -4.82
CA LEU A 70 1.02 -5.54 -5.58
C LEU A 70 1.50 -5.76 -7.03
N ALA A 71 2.00 -4.71 -7.69
CA ALA A 71 2.56 -4.81 -9.03
C ALA A 71 3.81 -5.71 -9.10
N ILE A 72 4.67 -5.69 -8.07
CA ILE A 72 5.85 -6.57 -7.97
C ILE A 72 5.45 -8.04 -7.94
N ILE A 73 4.37 -8.40 -7.23
CA ILE A 73 3.88 -9.78 -7.15
C ILE A 73 2.89 -10.13 -8.28
N GLY A 74 2.68 -9.23 -9.24
CA GLY A 74 1.75 -9.43 -10.36
C GLY A 74 0.28 -9.46 -9.95
N SER A 75 -0.10 -8.89 -8.81
CA SER A 75 -1.50 -8.79 -8.39
C SER A 75 -2.13 -7.50 -8.89
N PRO A 76 -3.26 -7.54 -9.63
CA PRO A 76 -3.93 -6.34 -10.09
C PRO A 76 -4.47 -5.50 -8.94
N CYS A 77 -4.32 -4.18 -9.05
CA CYS A 77 -4.81 -3.20 -8.09
C CYS A 77 -5.69 -2.17 -8.79
N VAL A 78 -6.95 -2.06 -8.40
CA VAL A 78 -7.79 -0.92 -8.78
C VAL A 78 -7.42 0.26 -7.89
N VAL A 79 -7.14 1.41 -8.51
CA VAL A 79 -6.80 2.66 -7.83
C VAL A 79 -7.91 3.67 -8.11
N TYR A 80 -8.57 4.11 -7.04
CA TYR A 80 -9.45 5.26 -7.08
C TYR A 80 -8.67 6.50 -6.66
N ASP A 81 -8.33 7.33 -7.64
CA ASP A 81 -7.68 8.63 -7.42
C ASP A 81 -8.76 9.65 -7.05
N THR A 82 -8.82 10.00 -5.77
CA THR A 82 -9.82 10.93 -5.24
C THR A 82 -9.53 12.37 -5.63
N MET A 83 -8.27 12.72 -5.92
CA MET A 83 -7.89 14.07 -6.35
C MET A 83 -8.35 14.36 -7.77
N ARG A 84 -8.29 13.34 -8.64
CA ARG A 84 -8.68 13.46 -10.04
C ARG A 84 -10.11 12.96 -10.31
N GLY A 85 -10.70 12.23 -9.36
CA GLY A 85 -12.00 11.59 -9.53
C GLY A 85 -11.96 10.46 -10.57
N THR A 86 -10.81 9.83 -10.77
CA THR A 86 -10.59 8.82 -11.81
C THR A 86 -10.36 7.43 -11.21
N VAL A 87 -10.71 6.39 -11.95
CA VAL A 87 -10.42 5.00 -11.61
C VAL A 87 -9.47 4.42 -12.65
N GLY A 88 -8.40 3.77 -12.20
CA GLY A 88 -7.44 3.06 -13.05
C GLY A 88 -7.08 1.70 -12.47
N THR A 89 -6.44 0.85 -13.27
CA THR A 89 -5.88 -0.42 -12.79
C THR A 89 -4.37 -0.39 -12.97
N VAL A 90 -3.65 -0.79 -11.93
CA VAL A 90 -2.20 -1.01 -11.92
C VAL A 90 -1.97 -2.49 -11.75
N HIS A 91 -1.31 -3.13 -12.72
CA HIS A 91 -0.99 -4.56 -12.67
C HIS A 91 0.52 -4.80 -12.78
N THR A 92 1.23 -3.89 -13.43
CA THR A 92 2.66 -3.98 -13.68
C THR A 92 3.43 -2.81 -13.09
N ILE A 93 4.74 -2.96 -12.96
CA ILE A 93 5.64 -1.87 -12.54
C ILE A 93 5.58 -0.70 -13.54
N ALA A 94 5.36 -0.96 -14.83
CA ALA A 94 5.18 0.07 -15.84
C ALA A 94 3.91 0.90 -15.58
N ASP A 95 2.79 0.27 -15.22
CA ASP A 95 1.57 0.97 -14.85
C ASP A 95 1.78 1.82 -13.59
N TRP A 96 2.48 1.26 -12.60
CA TRP A 96 2.84 2.00 -11.39
C TRP A 96 3.69 3.24 -11.70
N ARG A 97 4.70 3.12 -12.58
CA ARG A 97 5.50 4.26 -13.04
C ARG A 97 4.64 5.29 -13.75
N ALA A 98 3.74 4.87 -14.64
CA ALA A 98 2.81 5.77 -15.33
C ALA A 98 1.93 6.53 -14.34
N MET A 99 1.37 5.84 -13.33
CA MET A 99 0.66 6.47 -12.22
C MET A 99 1.54 7.52 -11.51
N MET A 100 2.80 7.19 -11.21
CA MET A 100 3.75 8.10 -10.56
C MET A 100 4.18 9.28 -11.44
N HIS A 101 4.01 9.23 -12.78
CA HIS A 101 4.17 10.39 -13.68
C HIS A 101 3.07 11.42 -13.52
N HIS A 102 1.89 11.01 -13.05
CA HIS A 102 0.80 11.91 -12.73
C HIS A 102 0.81 12.35 -11.26
N ALA A 103 1.63 11.73 -10.42
CA ALA A 103 1.90 12.17 -9.04
C ALA A 103 2.77 13.44 -9.03
N GLY A 104 2.54 14.33 -8.06
CA GLY A 104 3.38 15.51 -7.86
C GLY A 104 4.83 15.14 -7.54
N LEU A 105 5.78 16.03 -7.86
CA LEU A 105 7.22 15.82 -7.60
C LEU A 105 7.52 15.54 -6.12
N ASP A 106 6.76 16.15 -5.21
CA ASP A 106 6.90 15.97 -3.76
C ASP A 106 6.65 14.51 -3.33
N VAL A 107 5.68 13.84 -3.96
CA VAL A 107 5.32 12.46 -3.65
C VAL A 107 6.46 11.51 -3.99
N ARG A 108 7.14 11.72 -5.12
CA ARG A 108 8.29 10.90 -5.53
C ARG A 108 9.43 11.02 -4.51
N GLY A 109 9.73 12.25 -4.09
CA GLY A 109 10.74 12.53 -3.06
C GLY A 109 10.43 11.90 -1.70
N GLU A 110 9.14 11.67 -1.38
CA GLU A 110 8.74 10.96 -0.17
C GLU A 110 8.68 9.43 -0.31
N VAL A 111 8.43 8.91 -1.51
CA VAL A 111 8.35 7.47 -1.78
C VAL A 111 9.73 6.83 -1.75
N GLU A 112 10.71 7.37 -2.47
CA GLU A 112 12.02 6.75 -2.66
C GLU A 112 12.77 6.42 -1.36
N PRO A 113 12.81 7.31 -0.33
CA PRO A 113 13.47 7.01 0.94
C PRO A 113 12.78 5.88 1.73
N ARG A 114 11.50 5.62 1.46
CA ARG A 114 10.66 4.64 2.17
C ARG A 114 10.68 3.25 1.53
N MET A 115 11.27 3.12 0.33
CA MET A 115 11.43 1.86 -0.37
C MET A 115 12.50 0.98 0.27
N THR A 116 12.28 -0.34 0.26
CA THR A 116 13.36 -1.31 0.50
C THR A 116 14.33 -1.35 -0.68
N ALA A 117 15.50 -1.97 -0.50
CA ALA A 117 16.47 -2.14 -1.59
C ALA A 117 15.86 -2.92 -2.77
N GLU A 118 15.10 -3.99 -2.49
CA GLU A 118 14.40 -4.79 -3.50
C GLU A 118 13.32 -3.98 -4.24
N GLU A 119 12.52 -3.21 -3.50
CA GLU A 119 11.49 -2.32 -4.09
C GLU A 119 12.14 -1.30 -5.03
N ARG A 120 13.31 -0.74 -4.68
CA ARG A 120 14.04 0.20 -5.56
C ARG A 120 14.56 -0.45 -6.83
N VAL A 121 15.12 -1.65 -6.71
CA VAL A 121 15.62 -2.40 -7.89
C VAL A 121 14.47 -2.71 -8.83
N ALA A 122 13.35 -3.23 -8.30
CA ALA A 122 12.17 -3.53 -9.09
C ALA A 122 11.60 -2.28 -9.77
N ALA A 123 11.52 -1.16 -9.07
CA ALA A 123 11.02 0.10 -9.63
C ALA A 123 11.98 0.77 -10.63
N ALA A 124 13.22 0.28 -10.77
CA ALA A 124 14.23 0.76 -11.71
C ALA A 124 14.35 -0.10 -12.99
N THR A 125 13.97 -1.38 -12.95
CA THR A 125 13.76 -2.27 -14.12
C THR A 125 12.44 -2.02 -14.82
#